data_AF-A0A7K4YVD3-F1
#
_entry.id   AF-A0A7K4YVD3-F1
#
_cell.length_a   1.000
_cell.length_b   1.000
_cell.length_c   1.000
_cell.angle_alpha   90.00
_cell.angle_beta   90.00
_cell.angle_gamma   90.00
#
_symmetry.space_group_name_H-M   'P 1'
#
loop_
_entity.id
_entity.type
_entity.pdbx_description
1 polymer ?
#
loop_
_entity_poly.entity_id
_entity_poly.type
_entity_poly.pdbx_seq_one_letter_code
_entity_poly.pdbx_strand_id
1 'polypeptide(L)' 'AVPRLKPLRHAYEKEIVLYAHFRGLDYVSTECVYAPQAYRGHARALLKDLEATRATTVAALGHSGRRLAV' A
#
# COMPACT_ATOMS: atom_id res chain seq x y z
N ALA A 1 9.30 -10.29 23.07
CA ALA A 1 8.93 -10.11 21.64
C ALA A 1 9.62 -8.86 21.10
N VAL A 2 10.11 -8.87 19.87
CA VAL A 2 10.78 -7.70 19.26
C VAL A 2 9.72 -6.71 18.77
N PRO A 3 9.80 -5.40 19.10
CA PRO A 3 8.87 -4.39 18.61
C PRO A 3 8.90 -4.30 17.08
N ARG A 4 7.73 -4.29 16.44
CA ARG A 4 7.61 -4.13 14.98
C ARG A 4 7.24 -2.69 14.64
N LEU A 5 7.98 -2.08 13.72
CA LEU A 5 7.70 -0.75 13.20
C LEU A 5 7.47 -0.80 11.68
N LYS A 6 6.60 0.08 11.18
CA LYS A 6 6.32 0.24 9.74
C LYS A 6 6.65 1.69 9.36
N PRO A 7 7.89 1.99 8.93
CA PRO A 7 8.32 3.37 8.66
C PRO A 7 7.50 4.01 7.54
N LEU A 8 7.25 3.26 6.47
CA LEU A 8 6.57 3.72 5.26
C LEU A 8 5.04 3.56 5.33
N ARG A 9 4.46 3.42 6.53
CA ARG A 9 3.02 3.14 6.70
C ARG A 9 2.08 4.21 6.11
N HIS A 10 2.59 5.43 5.94
CA HIS A 10 1.84 6.59 5.44
C HIS A 10 2.29 7.02 4.03
N ALA A 11 3.23 6.29 3.42
CA ALA A 11 3.65 6.52 2.05
C ALA A 11 2.89 5.59 1.11
N TYR A 12 2.47 6.09 -0.04
CA TYR A 12 1.82 5.28 -1.06
C TYR A 12 2.84 4.41 -1.81
N GLU A 13 2.41 3.25 -2.28
CA GLU A 13 3.23 2.34 -3.11
C GLU A 13 3.84 3.08 -4.32
N LYS A 14 3.04 3.92 -4.99
CA LYS A 14 3.49 4.76 -6.12
C LYS A 14 4.62 5.73 -5.75
N GLU A 15 4.59 6.29 -4.55
CA GLU A 15 5.61 7.24 -4.07
C GLU A 15 6.91 6.52 -3.70
N ILE A 16 6.80 5.34 -3.10
CA ILE A 16 7.95 4.50 -2.76
C ILE A 16 8.67 4.04 -4.03
N VAL A 17 7.92 3.58 -5.04
CA VAL A 17 8.48 3.17 -6.34
C VAL A 17 9.10 4.38 -7.06
N LEU A 18 8.43 5.53 -7.06
CA LEU A 18 8.96 6.77 -7.65
C LEU A 18 10.28 7.21 -6.99
N TYR A 19 10.34 7.13 -5.66
CA TYR A 19 11.55 7.43 -4.90
C TYR A 19 12.69 6.48 -5.26
N ALA A 20 12.43 5.17 -5.30
CA ALA A 20 13.44 4.17 -5.66
C ALA A 20 14.00 4.41 -7.07
N HIS A 21 13.12 4.74 -8.04
CA HIS A 21 13.50 5.05 -9.41
C HIS A 21 14.45 6.26 -9.49
N PHE A 22 14.08 7.41 -8.90
CA PHE A 22 14.92 8.61 -8.94
C PHE A 22 16.21 8.51 -8.13
N ARG A 23 16.26 7.60 -7.16
CA ARG A 23 17.46 7.31 -6.38
C ARG A 23 18.36 6.25 -7.01
N GLY A 24 17.92 5.61 -8.11
CA GLY A 24 18.66 4.52 -8.74
C GLY A 24 18.84 3.33 -7.81
N LEU A 25 17.85 3.03 -6.96
CA LEU A 25 17.91 1.87 -6.07
C LEU A 25 17.54 0.60 -6.84
N ASP A 26 18.24 -0.50 -6.59
CA ASP A 26 17.86 -1.80 -7.12
C ASP A 26 16.59 -2.31 -6.41
N TYR A 27 15.56 -2.62 -7.20
CA TYR A 27 14.33 -3.26 -6.70
C TYR A 27 13.78 -4.27 -7.72
N VAL A 28 13.11 -5.30 -7.22
CA VAL A 28 12.48 -6.33 -8.04
C VAL A 28 11.01 -5.97 -8.26
N SER A 29 10.60 -5.88 -9.52
CA SER A 29 9.19 -5.67 -9.92
C SER A 29 8.51 -6.94 -10.45
N THR A 30 9.20 -8.08 -10.44
CA THR A 30 8.65 -9.35 -10.90
C THR A 30 7.63 -9.87 -9.89
N GLU A 31 6.37 -9.91 -10.29
CA GLU A 31 5.29 -10.48 -9.49
C GLU A 31 5.38 -12.01 -9.45
N CYS A 32 4.88 -12.61 -8.36
CA CYS A 32 4.78 -14.05 -8.23
C CYS A 32 3.74 -14.63 -9.21
N VAL A 33 4.00 -15.81 -9.79
CA VAL A 33 3.06 -16.50 -10.69
C VAL A 33 1.69 -16.79 -10.05
N TYR A 34 1.64 -16.90 -8.72
CA TYR A 34 0.40 -17.13 -7.96
C TYR A 34 -0.27 -15.84 -7.48
N ALA A 35 0.38 -14.67 -7.62
CA ALA A 35 -0.19 -13.39 -7.18
C ALA A 35 -1.58 -13.07 -7.77
N PRO A 36 -1.88 -13.41 -9.04
CA PRO A 36 -3.21 -13.18 -9.61
C PRO A 36 -4.34 -13.93 -8.88
N GLN A 37 -4.04 -15.04 -8.21
CA GLN A 37 -5.03 -15.85 -7.49
C GLN A 37 -5.31 -15.31 -6.08
N ALA A 38 -4.56 -14.32 -5.62
CA ALA A 38 -4.72 -13.77 -4.28
C ALA A 38 -5.93 -12.83 -4.18
N TYR A 39 -6.83 -13.11 -3.24
CA TYR A 39 -8.01 -12.26 -2.98
C TYR A 39 -7.66 -10.79 -2.71
N ARG A 40 -6.47 -10.52 -2.18
CA ARG A 40 -5.95 -9.16 -1.93
C ARG A 40 -6.00 -8.27 -3.18
N GLY A 41 -5.93 -8.83 -4.38
CA GLY A 41 -6.10 -8.10 -5.64
C GLY A 41 -7.45 -7.39 -5.73
N HIS A 42 -8.54 -8.06 -5.36
CA HIS A 42 -9.90 -7.47 -5.37
C HIS A 42 -10.03 -6.32 -4.37
N ALA A 43 -9.50 -6.48 -3.14
CA ALA A 43 -9.50 -5.41 -2.15
C ALA A 43 -8.68 -4.20 -2.60
N ARG A 44 -7.55 -4.43 -3.28
CA ARG A 44 -6.73 -3.34 -3.86
C ARG A 44 -7.46 -2.62 -5.00
N ALA A 45 -8.19 -3.35 -5.85
CA ALA A 45 -9.01 -2.76 -6.91
C ALA A 45 -10.09 -1.85 -6.34
N LEU A 46 -10.86 -2.34 -5.35
CA LEU A 46 -11.87 -1.52 -4.65
C LEU A 46 -11.25 -0.25 -4.03
N LEU A 47 -10.08 -0.38 -3.36
CA LEU A 47 -9.40 0.79 -2.80
C LEU A 47 -8.98 1.80 -3.87
N LYS A 48 -8.63 1.35 -5.07
CA LYS A 48 -8.29 2.21 -6.21
C LYS A 48 -9.51 2.95 -6.75
N ASP A 49 -10.65 2.27 -6.87
CA ASP A 49 -11.91 2.90 -7.30
C ASP A 49 -12.37 3.98 -6.30
N LEU A 50 -12.19 3.72 -5.00
CA LEU A 50 -12.47 4.70 -3.95
C LEU A 50 -11.46 5.86 -3.92
N GLU A 51 -10.17 5.61 -4.20
CA GLU A 51 -9.14 6.65 -4.34
C GLU A 51 -9.46 7.57 -5.53
N ALA A 52 -9.98 7.02 -6.64
CA ALA A 52 -10.38 7.79 -7.82
C ALA A 52 -11.55 8.74 -7.52
N THR A 53 -12.49 8.33 -6.66
CA THR A 53 -13.60 9.20 -6.21
C THR A 53 -13.12 10.24 -5.19
N ARG A 54 -12.24 9.86 -4.27
CA ARG A 54 -11.67 10.73 -3.23
C ARG A 54 -10.22 10.35 -2.96
N ALA A 55 -9.30 11.23 -3.34
CA ALA A 55 -7.86 10.97 -3.23
C ALA A 55 -7.40 10.62 -1.79
N THR A 56 -8.10 11.11 -0.76
CA THR A 56 -7.73 10.86 0.63
C THR A 56 -8.21 9.51 1.18
N THR A 57 -8.94 8.70 0.40
CA THR A 57 -9.64 7.51 0.92
C THR A 57 -8.71 6.52 1.61
N VAL A 58 -7.56 6.20 1.00
CA VAL A 58 -6.62 5.23 1.59
C VAL A 58 -6.09 5.71 2.94
N ALA A 59 -5.67 6.97 3.04
CA ALA A 59 -5.20 7.57 4.29
C ALA A 59 -6.31 7.64 5.36
N ALA A 60 -7.53 8.02 4.95
CA ALA A 60 -8.69 8.11 5.84
C ALA A 60 -9.08 6.73 6.40
N LEU A 61 -9.16 5.71 5.56
CA LEU A 61 -9.42 4.33 6.00
C LEU A 61 -8.33 3.82 6.93
N GLY A 62 -7.05 4.10 6.63
CA GLY A 62 -5.94 3.75 7.50
C GLY A 62 -5.98 4.46 8.86
N HIS A 63 -6.47 5.71 8.91
CA HIS A 63 -6.70 6.43 10.16
C HIS A 63 -7.88 5.83 10.96
N SER A 64 -9.02 5.60 10.31
CA SER A 64 -10.19 4.98 10.93
C SER A 64 -9.88 3.59 11.48
N GLY A 65 -9.17 2.75 10.72
CA GLY A 65 -8.76 1.42 11.16
C GLY A 65 -7.90 1.43 12.43
N ARG A 66 -7.00 2.41 12.58
CA ARG A 66 -6.23 2.58 13.82
C ARG A 66 -7.08 3.04 15.00
N ARG A 67 -8.12 3.84 14.77
CA ARG A 67 -9.04 4.27 15.84
C ARG A 67 -9.96 3.15 16.33
N LEU A 68 -10.23 2.17 15.46
CA LEU A 68 -11.06 1.01 15.78
C LEU A 68 -10.25 -0.15 16.38
N ALA A 69 -8.94 -0.20 16.13
CA ALA A 69 -8.06 -1.17 16.77
C ALA A 69 -7.90 -0.80 18.27
N VAL A 70 -8.65 -1.51 19.12
CA VAL A 70 -8.46 -1.54 20.58
C VAL A 70 -7.15 -2.27 20.91
#